data_AF-A0A960ZVW5-F1
#
_entry.id   AF-A0A960ZVW5-F1
#
_cell.length_a   1.000
_cell.length_b   1.000
_cell.length_c   1.000
_cell.angle_alpha   90.00
_cell.angle_beta   90.00
_cell.angle_gamma   90.00
#
_symmetry.space_group_name_H-M   'P 1'
#
loop_
_entity.id
_entity.type
_entity.pdbx_description
1 polymer ?
#
loop_
_entity_poly.entity_id
_entity_poly.type
_entity_poly.pdbx_seq_one_letter_code
_entity_poly.pdbx_strand_id
1 'polypeptide(L)'
;FEMRPAGVRCEVDPVLSPDGSLIDLNLAPELTIFLGDKPTASLPHETGERGLQEMPRFYSIKVQTSVQVQNGGSALLGIHQPPNEDGAPDKTKRVLCFVTARVLKP
;
A
#
# COMPACT_ATOMS: atom_id res chain seq x y z
N PHE A 1 2.76 6.64 -21.01
CA PHE A 1 2.74 6.01 -19.67
C PHE A 1 2.15 7.00 -18.68
N GLU A 2 1.39 6.53 -17.70
CA GLU A 2 0.91 7.37 -16.60
C GLU A 2 1.85 7.21 -15.40
N MET A 3 2.24 8.31 -14.78
CA MET A 3 3.13 8.30 -13.63
C MET A 3 2.41 7.68 -12.42
N ARG A 4 3.07 6.75 -11.73
CA ARG A 4 2.59 6.18 -10.46
C ARG A 4 3.59 6.46 -9.35
N PRO A 5 3.17 7.09 -8.23
CA PRO A 5 4.05 7.28 -7.09
C PRO A 5 4.37 5.92 -6.44
N ALA A 6 5.66 5.65 -6.25
CA ALA A 6 6.15 4.49 -5.51
C ALA A 6 6.59 4.91 -4.10
N GLY A 7 6.50 3.99 -3.14
CA GLY A 7 6.79 4.22 -1.73
C GLY A 7 5.55 4.13 -0.85
N VAL A 8 5.64 4.72 0.35
CA VAL A 8 4.57 4.73 1.35
C VAL A 8 3.81 6.04 1.27
N ARG A 9 2.48 5.96 1.26
CA ARG A 9 1.57 7.09 1.43
C ARG A 9 0.59 6.74 2.54
N CYS A 10 0.29 7.70 3.41
CA CYS A 10 -0.71 7.51 4.45
C CYS A 10 -1.53 8.79 4.57
N GLU A 11 -2.84 8.65 4.37
CA GLU A 11 -3.81 9.72 4.65
C GLU A 11 -4.51 9.40 5.95
N VAL A 12 -4.66 10.40 6.80
CA VAL A 12 -5.16 10.27 8.18
C VAL A 12 -6.05 11.45 8.49
N ASP A 13 -7.32 11.16 8.83
CA ASP A 13 -8.26 12.14 9.38
C ASP A 13 -8.62 11.74 10.81
N PRO A 14 -8.01 12.37 11.83
CA PRO A 14 -8.27 12.04 13.24
C PRO A 14 -9.42 12.88 13.81
N VAL A 15 -10.22 12.25 14.67
CA VAL A 15 -11.23 12.91 15.50
C VAL A 15 -11.03 12.52 16.96
N LEU A 16 -10.91 13.50 17.85
CA LEU A 16 -10.74 13.28 19.28
C LEU A 16 -12.08 13.28 20.00
N SER A 17 -12.25 12.40 20.98
CA SER A 17 -13.36 12.49 21.92
C SER A 17 -13.22 13.74 22.81
N PRO A 18 -14.32 14.26 23.40
CA PRO A 18 -14.28 15.46 24.25
C PRO A 18 -13.34 15.36 25.46
N ASP A 19 -13.16 14.15 25.99
CA ASP A 19 -12.27 13.83 27.10
C ASP A 19 -10.83 13.47 26.65
N GLY A 20 -10.59 13.37 25.35
CA GLY A 20 -9.29 12.99 24.76
C GLY A 20 -8.85 11.57 25.08
N SER A 21 -9.75 10.71 25.57
CA SER A 21 -9.46 9.32 25.91
C SER A 21 -9.47 8.41 24.69
N LEU A 22 -10.29 8.74 23.68
CA LEU A 22 -10.46 8.01 22.44
C LEU A 22 -10.06 8.87 21.25
N ILE A 23 -9.45 8.21 20.26
CA ILE A 23 -9.02 8.78 18.99
C ILE A 23 -9.70 7.93 17.91
N ASP A 24 -10.64 8.51 17.18
CA ASP A 24 -11.18 7.91 15.98
C ASP A 24 -10.29 8.31 14.80
N LEU A 25 -9.92 7.34 13.97
CA LEU A 25 -8.98 7.49 12.88
C LEU A 25 -9.60 6.94 11.61
N ASN A 26 -9.83 7.81 10.62
CA ASN A 26 -10.05 7.38 9.25
C ASN A 26 -8.69 7.34 8.53
N LEU A 27 -8.32 6.17 8.01
CA LEU A 27 -6.96 5.87 7.55
C LEU A 27 -6.97 5.23 6.17
N ALA A 28 -6.08 5.72 5.31
CA ALA A 28 -5.81 5.11 4.01
C ALA A 28 -4.29 4.90 3.77
N PRO A 29 -3.63 3.99 4.51
CA PRO A 29 -2.24 3.64 4.22
C PRO A 29 -2.11 2.82 2.93
N GLU A 30 -1.15 3.22 2.11
CA GLU A 30 -0.77 2.60 0.86
C GLU A 30 0.75 2.39 0.80
N LEU A 31 1.18 1.20 0.39
CA LEU A 31 2.56 0.91 0.03
C LEU A 31 2.60 0.44 -1.42
N THR A 32 3.27 1.19 -2.29
CA THR A 32 3.45 0.84 -3.70
C THR A 32 4.93 0.54 -3.99
N ILE A 33 5.19 -0.61 -4.60
CA ILE A 33 6.52 -1.14 -4.89
C ILE A 33 6.67 -1.29 -6.40
N PHE A 34 7.73 -0.72 -6.97
CA PHE A 34 8.13 -0.98 -8.35
C PHE A 34 8.81 -2.34 -8.46
N LEU A 35 8.32 -3.20 -9.34
CA LEU A 35 8.80 -4.58 -9.53
C LEU A 35 9.70 -4.74 -10.76
N GLY A 36 10.10 -3.63 -11.40
CA GLY A 36 10.81 -3.65 -12.67
C GLY A 36 9.87 -3.66 -13.88
N ASP A 37 10.49 -3.64 -15.05
CA ASP A 37 9.80 -3.66 -16.33
C ASP A 37 9.63 -5.11 -16.83
N LYS A 38 8.51 -5.39 -17.50
CA LYS A 38 8.23 -6.69 -18.10
C LYS A 38 7.84 -6.54 -19.57
N PRO A 39 8.44 -7.31 -20.50
CA PRO A 39 8.00 -7.33 -21.89
C PRO A 39 6.55 -7.80 -21.95
N THR A 40 5.67 -6.96 -22.50
CA THR A 40 4.22 -7.19 -22.52
C THR A 40 3.66 -7.30 -23.93
N ALA A 41 4.32 -6.68 -24.91
CA ALA A 41 3.92 -6.76 -26.32
C ALA A 41 5.14 -6.90 -27.24
N SER A 42 4.95 -7.62 -28.33
CA SER A 42 5.88 -7.66 -29.45
C SER A 42 5.33 -6.75 -30.55
N LEU A 43 6.00 -5.63 -30.80
CA LEU A 43 5.62 -4.72 -31.86
C LEU A 43 6.37 -5.10 -33.15
N PRO A 44 5.67 -5.18 -34.31
CA PRO A 44 6.34 -5.36 -35.59
C PRO A 44 7.20 -4.12 -35.90
N HIS A 45 8.48 -4.34 -36.24
CA HIS A 45 9.40 -3.29 -36.67
C HIS A 45 9.56 -3.32 -38.19
N GLU A 46 9.84 -2.16 -38.81
CA GLU A 46 9.94 -2.01 -40.27
C GLU A 46 11.09 -2.85 -40.88
N THR A 47 12.10 -3.22 -40.09
CA THR A 47 13.21 -4.09 -40.49
C THR A 47 12.92 -5.60 -40.39
N GLY A 48 11.71 -5.99 -39.97
CA GLY A 48 11.32 -7.39 -39.76
C GLY A 48 11.70 -7.95 -38.38
N GLU A 49 12.46 -7.20 -37.57
CA GLU A 49 12.70 -7.53 -36.16
C GLU A 49 11.45 -7.25 -35.32
N ARG A 50 11.31 -7.94 -34.19
CA ARG A 50 10.21 -7.70 -33.25
C ARG A 50 10.75 -6.93 -32.06
N GLY A 51 10.37 -5.65 -31.96
CA GLY A 51 10.68 -4.84 -30.78
C GLY A 51 9.86 -5.32 -29.59
N LEU A 52 10.52 -5.62 -28.47
CA LEU A 52 9.83 -5.91 -27.23
C LEU A 52 9.45 -4.59 -26.54
N GLN A 53 8.16 -4.37 -26.38
CA GLN A 53 7.65 -3.26 -25.60
C GLN A 53 7.58 -3.68 -24.12
N GLU A 54 8.40 -3.02 -23.31
CA GLU A 54 8.45 -3.22 -21.87
C GLU A 54 7.44 -2.31 -21.14
N MET A 55 6.82 -2.84 -20.08
CA MET A 55 5.88 -2.09 -19.24
C MET A 55 6.26 -2.20 -17.76
N PRO A 56 6.20 -1.09 -17.00
CA PRO A 56 6.53 -1.10 -15.59
C PRO A 56 5.46 -1.83 -14.79
N ARG A 57 5.89 -2.72 -13.89
CA ARG A 57 5.00 -3.44 -12.98
C ARG A 57 5.07 -2.82 -11.60
N PHE A 58 3.90 -2.64 -10.99
CA PHE A 58 3.77 -2.15 -9.63
C PHE A 58 2.96 -3.15 -8.80
N TYR A 59 3.34 -3.30 -7.54
CA TYR A 59 2.57 -4.00 -6.53
C TYR A 59 2.18 -3.01 -5.44
N SER A 60 0.88 -2.97 -5.11
CA SER A 60 0.36 -2.04 -4.11
C SER A 60 -0.39 -2.80 -3.02
N ILE A 61 -0.07 -2.49 -1.78
CA ILE A 61 -0.86 -2.84 -0.59
C ILE A 61 -1.65 -1.60 -0.21
N LYS A 62 -2.98 -1.71 -0.14
CA LYS A 62 -3.88 -0.61 0.23
C LYS A 62 -4.81 -1.08 1.34
N VAL A 63 -4.89 -0.31 2.42
CA VAL A 63 -5.91 -0.49 3.46
C VAL A 63 -6.68 0.81 3.54
N GLN A 64 -8.00 0.74 3.46
CA GLN A 64 -8.88 1.87 3.70
C GLN A 64 -9.86 1.46 4.79
N THR A 65 -9.75 2.08 5.96
CA THR A 65 -10.50 1.65 7.14
C THR A 65 -10.66 2.79 8.14
N SER A 66 -11.61 2.62 9.05
CA SER A 66 -11.80 3.52 10.19
C SER A 66 -11.66 2.71 11.47
N VAL A 67 -10.90 3.23 12.44
CA VAL A 67 -10.63 2.54 13.69
C VAL A 67 -10.62 3.52 14.85
N GLN A 68 -11.22 3.10 15.96
CA GLN A 68 -11.13 3.81 17.22
C GLN A 68 -10.02 3.19 18.08
N VAL A 69 -9.11 4.03 18.57
CA VAL A 69 -8.03 3.62 19.48
C VAL A 69 -8.05 4.48 20.74
N GLN A 70 -7.66 3.89 21.87
CA GLN A 70 -7.41 4.65 23.09
C GLN A 70 -6.15 5.51 22.92
N ASN A 71 -6.06 6.61 23.66
CA ASN A 71 -4.86 7.44 23.68
C ASN A 71 -3.63 6.61 24.10
N GLY A 72 -2.66 6.47 23.19
CA GLY A 72 -1.45 5.66 23.36
C GLY A 72 -1.62 4.18 22.99
N GLY A 73 -2.82 3.77 22.58
CA GLY A 73 -3.11 2.41 22.15
C GLY A 73 -2.73 2.13 20.70
N SER A 74 -2.72 0.84 20.37
CA SER A 74 -2.42 0.34 19.03
C SER A 74 -3.55 -0.54 18.50
N ALA A 75 -3.76 -0.54 17.19
CA ALA A 75 -4.71 -1.41 16.52
C ALA A 75 -4.09 -2.04 15.27
N LEU A 76 -4.50 -3.28 14.98
CA LEU A 76 -4.19 -3.98 13.73
C LEU A 76 -5.21 -3.54 12.67
N LEU A 77 -4.73 -2.90 11.59
CA LEU A 77 -5.55 -2.44 10.47
C LEU A 77 -5.79 -3.53 9.43
N GLY A 78 -4.82 -4.42 9.23
CA GLY A 78 -4.90 -5.43 8.20
C GLY A 78 -3.71 -6.38 8.16
N ILE A 79 -3.94 -7.55 7.55
CA ILE A 79 -2.92 -8.55 7.28
C ILE A 79 -2.95 -8.85 5.79
N HIS A 80 -1.81 -8.68 5.12
CA HIS A 80 -1.64 -8.92 3.70
C HIS A 80 -0.69 -10.08 3.45
N GLN A 81 -0.94 -10.78 2.35
CA GLN A 81 -0.09 -11.84 1.83
C GLN A 81 0.48 -11.38 0.50
N PRO A 82 1.74 -10.93 0.45
CA PRO A 82 2.37 -10.56 -0.81
C PRO A 82 2.36 -11.71 -1.82
N PRO A 83 2.31 -11.42 -3.12
CA PRO A 83 2.35 -12.45 -4.14
C PRO A 83 3.73 -13.12 -4.22
N ASN A 84 3.74 -14.38 -4.65
CA ASN A 84 4.92 -15.12 -5.09
C ASN A 84 5.27 -14.76 -6.55
N GLU A 85 6.29 -15.41 -7.11
CA GLU A 85 6.74 -15.16 -8.50
C GLU A 85 5.64 -15.41 -9.55
N ASP A 86 4.74 -16.35 -9.27
CA ASP A 86 3.58 -16.70 -10.12
C ASP A 86 2.39 -15.75 -9.95
N GLY A 87 2.47 -14.79 -9.01
CA GLY A 87 1.39 -13.86 -8.69
C GLY A 87 0.33 -14.40 -7.71
N ALA A 88 0.46 -15.65 -7.26
CA ALA A 88 -0.40 -16.23 -6.22
C ALA A 88 0.04 -15.77 -4.82
N PRO A 89 -0.86 -15.72 -3.81
CA PRO A 89 -0.48 -15.34 -2.46
C PRO A 89 0.61 -16.24 -1.86
N ASP A 90 1.72 -15.65 -1.40
CA ASP A 90 2.81 -16.36 -0.73
C ASP A 90 2.41 -16.66 0.73
N LYS A 91 2.15 -17.94 1.01
CA LYS A 91 1.72 -18.37 2.35
C LYS A 91 2.81 -18.22 3.42
N THR A 92 4.07 -18.04 3.03
CA THR A 92 5.21 -17.85 3.96
C THR A 92 5.41 -16.40 4.36
N LYS A 93 4.89 -15.44 3.59
CA LYS A 93 5.06 -14.00 3.83
C LYS A 93 3.79 -13.37 4.38
N ARG A 94 3.93 -12.54 5.41
CA ARG A 94 2.85 -11.75 5.99
C ARG A 94 3.31 -10.32 6.20
N VAL A 95 2.49 -9.37 5.77
CA VAL A 95 2.66 -7.95 6.06
C VAL A 95 1.52 -7.56 6.99
N LEU A 96 1.87 -7.10 8.19
CA LEU A 96 0.89 -6.62 9.16
C LEU A 96 0.94 -5.10 9.19
N CYS A 97 -0.23 -4.47 9.09
CA CYS A 97 -0.37 -3.03 9.17
C CYS A 97 -0.92 -2.67 10.56
N PHE A 98 -0.12 -2.00 11.37
CA PHE A 98 -0.54 -1.51 12.69
C PHE A 98 -0.57 0.02 12.70
N VAL A 99 -1.48 0.58 13.48
CA VAL A 99 -1.49 2.01 13.82
C VAL A 99 -1.34 2.17 15.32
N THR A 100 -0.63 3.22 15.73
CA THR A 100 -0.56 3.68 17.11
C THR A 100 -0.79 5.18 17.10
N ALA A 101 -1.68 5.67 17.96
CA ALA A 101 -1.97 7.10 18.06
C ALA A 101 -1.88 7.57 19.51
N ARG A 102 -1.35 8.78 19.69
CA ARG A 102 -1.19 9.42 21.00
C ARG A 102 -1.50 10.90 20.88
N VAL A 103 -2.27 11.42 21.82
CA VAL A 103 -2.52 12.86 21.95
C VAL A 103 -1.30 13.49 22.60
N LEU A 104 -0.69 14.46 21.91
CA LEU A 104 0.37 15.28 22.47
C LEU A 104 -0.25 16.50 23.16
N LYS A 105 0.03 16.67 24.44
CA LYS A 105 -0.28 17.92 25.15
C LYS A 105 0.92 18.88 24.99
N PRO A 106 0.67 20.20 24.90
CA PRO A 106 1.73 21.21 24.89
C PRO A 106 2.64 21.12 26.12
#